data_AF-A0A7C2W3X3-F1
#
_entry.id   AF-A0A7C2W3X3-F1
#
_cell.length_a   1.000
_cell.length_b   1.000
_cell.length_c   1.000
_cell.angle_alpha   90.00
_cell.angle_beta   90.00
_cell.angle_gamma   90.00
#
_symmetry.space_group_name_H-M   'P 1'
#
loop_
_entity.id
_entity.type
_entity.pdbx_description
1 polymer ?
#
loop_
_entity_poly.entity_id
_entity_poly.type
_entity_poly.pdbx_seq_one_letter_code
_entity_poly.pdbx_strand_id
1 'polypeptide(L)'
;MQEKTERIITRPIEDELRDSYLTYMMSVITNRAIPDVRDGLKPSTRRILYAMHEMGLTHNRPYKKSAAIVGEVMGKYHPHGDAPIYSTLVGMAQDFSMRYPLIDGQGNFGCFTGDTKIKLLDGTEKSFEELSKLPPEEKFYVYSVDKNGRIVIGEGKHARITRRNAQLVEVTLDNGEKIRCTPDHRFMLRDGTYKEAQCLVPGDSLMAAYFDTAPVRKGTNEYLRVRQPDGEWEFVHHLADKFNEIKGLAREIKGGFVCHHVNFNRFDNRPANIVRLTVKEHIKIHAEQIAKLWDDENFRRKQLLGVKRYYKENPEVLEERRKRFIEQNTDENFRRANGRRISVKLREFYAKNPHKCREISERMKSLWRDPNYQERMKRVLRGLKKRELTPEEKERVSRIISEKSRKMWEDENKRQEIISAIRRSMNNESVRAKLSENSKKLWED
;
A
#
# COMPACT_ATOMS: atom_id res chain seq x y z
N MET A 1 43.30 -54.21 14.21
CA MET A 1 42.73 -52.92 14.65
C MET A 1 43.81 -52.21 15.45
N GLN A 2 44.38 -51.13 14.92
CA GLN A 2 45.30 -50.28 15.71
C GLN A 2 44.46 -49.43 16.66
N GLU A 3 44.69 -49.56 17.97
CA GLU A 3 44.13 -48.67 18.99
C GLU A 3 44.63 -47.25 18.75
N LYS A 4 43.70 -46.31 18.53
CA LYS A 4 44.00 -44.88 18.61
C LYS A 4 44.38 -44.56 20.05
N THR A 5 45.67 -44.39 20.30
CA THR A 5 46.18 -43.80 21.54
C THR A 5 45.90 -42.30 21.50
N GLU A 6 44.79 -41.87 22.08
CA GLU A 6 44.50 -40.45 22.25
C GLU A 6 45.42 -39.87 23.33
N ARG A 7 46.19 -38.83 22.97
CA ARG A 7 47.11 -38.14 23.88
C ARG A 7 46.33 -37.12 24.72
N ILE A 8 45.67 -37.60 25.77
CA ILE A 8 44.88 -36.75 26.68
C ILE A 8 45.82 -36.07 27.68
N ILE A 9 45.85 -34.74 27.66
CA ILE A 9 46.57 -33.92 28.65
C ILE A 9 45.53 -33.39 29.64
N THR A 10 45.65 -33.76 30.90
CA THR A 10 44.80 -33.24 31.98
C THR A 10 45.30 -31.86 32.41
N ARG A 11 44.40 -30.88 32.49
CA ARG A 11 44.70 -29.53 32.98
C ARG A 11 43.66 -29.10 34.03
N PRO A 12 44.09 -28.74 35.27
CA PRO A 12 43.19 -28.22 36.28
C PRO A 12 42.51 -26.92 35.82
N ILE A 13 41.24 -26.75 36.19
CA ILE A 13 40.45 -25.58 35.77
C ILE A 13 40.95 -24.30 36.45
N GLU A 14 41.46 -24.41 37.68
CA GLU A 14 41.97 -23.29 38.46
C GLU A 14 43.22 -22.69 37.79
N ASP A 15 44.13 -23.54 37.34
CA ASP A 15 45.35 -23.14 36.64
C ASP A 15 45.02 -22.56 35.27
N GLU A 16 44.16 -23.22 34.50
CA GLU A 16 43.73 -22.72 33.18
C GLU A 16 43.04 -21.36 33.29
N LEU A 17 42.16 -21.17 34.27
CA LEU A 17 41.43 -19.92 34.46
C LEU A 17 42.37 -18.78 34.84
N ARG A 18 43.34 -19.04 35.74
CA ARG A 18 44.36 -18.04 36.10
C ARG A 18 45.23 -17.66 34.91
N ASP A 19 45.74 -18.65 34.17
CA ASP A 19 46.64 -18.45 33.04
C ASP A 19 45.94 -17.73 31.88
N SER A 20 44.74 -18.20 31.51
CA SER A 20 43.95 -17.59 30.43
C SER A 20 43.53 -16.16 30.78
N TYR A 21 43.11 -15.92 32.02
CA TYR A 21 42.75 -14.58 32.48
C TYR A 21 43.95 -13.63 32.44
N LEU A 22 45.09 -14.05 32.97
CA LEU A 22 46.29 -13.21 33.03
C LEU A 22 46.86 -12.93 31.62
N THR A 23 46.86 -13.93 30.75
CA THR A 23 47.30 -13.79 29.34
C THR A 23 46.40 -12.82 28.58
N TYR A 24 45.08 -12.95 28.73
CA TYR A 24 44.12 -12.03 28.10
C TYR A 24 44.27 -10.61 28.64
N MET A 25 44.35 -10.45 29.97
CA MET A 25 44.50 -9.15 30.62
C MET A 25 45.77 -8.42 30.15
N MET A 26 46.91 -9.11 30.12
CA MET A 26 48.16 -8.50 29.64
C MET A 26 48.07 -8.09 28.18
N SER A 27 47.43 -8.89 27.32
CA SER A 27 47.19 -8.53 25.92
C SER A 27 46.30 -7.28 25.80
N VAL A 28 45.24 -7.16 26.62
CA VAL A 28 44.35 -5.99 26.61
C VAL A 28 45.08 -4.73 27.05
N ILE A 29 45.85 -4.80 28.14
CA ILE A 29 46.57 -3.65 28.69
C ILE A 29 47.62 -3.16 27.70
N THR A 30 48.46 -4.05 27.19
CA THR A 30 49.63 -3.69 26.38
C THR A 30 49.30 -3.41 24.92
N ASN A 31 48.37 -4.17 24.33
CA ASN A 31 48.13 -4.15 22.88
C ASN A 31 46.77 -3.59 22.47
N ARG A 32 45.99 -3.03 23.40
CA ARG A 32 44.64 -2.51 23.06
C ARG A 32 44.27 -1.22 23.79
N ALA A 33 44.30 -1.22 25.12
CA ALA A 33 43.61 -0.21 25.92
C ALA A 33 44.42 1.07 26.14
N ILE A 34 45.70 0.92 26.50
CA ILE A 34 46.56 2.03 26.95
C ILE A 34 47.44 2.50 25.78
N PRO A 35 47.54 3.83 25.52
CA PRO A 35 48.44 4.38 24.51
C PRO A 35 49.91 4.32 24.96
N ASP A 36 50.85 4.28 24.02
CA ASP A 36 52.28 4.39 24.33
C ASP A 36 52.62 5.84 24.70
N VAL A 37 53.47 6.03 25.71
CA VAL A 37 53.83 7.37 26.21
C VAL A 37 54.61 8.21 25.20
N ARG A 38 55.31 7.57 24.24
CA ARG A 38 56.19 8.26 23.29
C ARG A 38 55.42 8.95 22.17
N ASP A 39 54.32 8.36 21.72
CA ASP A 39 53.52 8.87 20.61
C ASP A 39 52.06 9.19 21.00
N GLY A 40 51.60 8.76 22.17
CA GLY A 40 50.23 8.93 22.63
C GLY A 40 49.21 8.09 21.86
N LEU A 41 49.65 7.13 21.02
CA LEU A 41 48.77 6.37 20.14
C LEU A 41 48.45 4.99 20.71
N LYS A 42 47.18 4.59 20.56
CA LYS A 42 46.78 3.19 20.73
C LYS A 42 47.21 2.37 19.52
N PRO A 43 47.37 1.04 19.63
CA PRO A 43 47.76 0.19 18.52
C PRO A 43 46.83 0.27 17.30
N SER A 44 45.51 0.46 17.48
CA SER A 44 44.57 0.66 16.37
C SER A 44 44.85 1.97 15.61
N THR A 45 44.94 3.08 16.32
CA THR A 45 45.27 4.42 15.79
C THR A 45 46.59 4.40 15.02
N ARG A 46 47.63 3.80 15.61
CA ARG A 46 48.97 3.68 15.00
C ARG A 46 48.94 2.88 13.69
N ARG A 47 48.27 1.73 13.69
CA ARG A 47 48.16 0.87 12.49
C ARG A 47 47.42 1.56 11.34
N ILE A 48 46.38 2.34 11.65
CA ILE A 48 45.64 3.09 10.64
C ILE A 48 46.53 4.16 10.01
N LEU A 49 47.21 4.98 10.82
CA LEU A 49 48.11 6.03 10.31
C LEU A 49 49.27 5.43 9.51
N TYR A 50 49.85 4.32 9.97
CA TYR A 50 50.91 3.62 9.26
C TYR A 50 50.42 3.06 7.91
N ALA A 51 49.26 2.42 7.86
CA ALA A 51 48.70 1.94 6.60
C ALA A 51 48.40 3.08 5.63
N MET A 52 47.86 4.20 6.11
CA MET A 52 47.62 5.39 5.29
C MET A 52 48.93 5.99 4.74
N HIS A 53 50.00 5.98 5.54
CA HIS A 53 51.33 6.38 5.09
C HIS A 53 51.87 5.44 4.00
N GLU A 54 51.80 4.12 4.19
CA GLU A 54 52.25 3.12 3.21
C GLU A 54 51.43 3.17 1.90
N MET A 55 50.15 3.52 1.99
CA MET A 55 49.28 3.79 0.84
C MET A 55 49.59 5.12 0.13
N GLY A 56 50.50 5.94 0.67
CA GLY A 56 50.84 7.26 0.13
C GLY A 56 49.73 8.30 0.25
N LEU A 57 48.87 8.19 1.27
CA LEU A 57 47.75 9.11 1.49
C LEU A 57 48.19 10.37 2.23
N THR A 58 48.98 11.19 1.55
CA THR A 58 49.39 12.51 2.02
C THR A 58 48.35 13.58 1.69
N HIS A 59 48.39 14.72 2.39
CA HIS A 59 47.41 15.81 2.29
C HIS A 59 47.23 16.40 0.87
N ASN A 60 48.21 16.22 -0.02
CA ASN A 60 48.19 16.69 -1.40
C ASN A 60 47.62 15.67 -2.39
N ARG A 61 47.09 14.52 -1.92
CA ARG A 61 46.49 13.48 -2.75
C ARG A 61 44.96 13.50 -2.64
N PRO A 62 44.23 13.07 -3.67
CA PRO A 62 42.77 12.95 -3.60
C PRO A 62 42.32 11.96 -2.52
N TYR A 63 41.16 12.23 -1.92
CA TYR A 63 40.55 11.34 -0.93
C TYR A 63 40.37 9.91 -1.47
N LYS A 64 40.57 8.92 -0.59
CA LYS A 64 40.28 7.51 -0.86
C LYS A 64 39.09 7.05 -0.03
N LYS A 65 38.37 6.06 -0.57
CA LYS A 65 37.25 5.42 0.14
C LYS A 65 37.73 4.82 1.45
N SER A 66 37.03 5.08 2.55
CA SER A 66 37.36 4.53 3.87
C SER A 66 37.43 3.00 3.88
N ALA A 67 36.58 2.33 3.09
CA ALA A 67 36.61 0.88 2.93
C ALA A 67 37.96 0.35 2.40
N ALA A 68 38.66 1.11 1.55
CA ALA A 68 39.98 0.72 1.06
C ALA A 68 41.03 0.79 2.18
N ILE A 69 41.01 1.85 2.99
CA ILE A 69 41.91 2.03 4.14
C ILE A 69 41.62 0.93 5.19
N VAL A 70 40.36 0.68 5.50
CA VAL A 70 39.94 -0.36 6.45
C VAL A 70 40.38 -1.75 5.97
N GLY A 71 40.21 -2.05 4.68
CA GLY A 71 40.65 -3.32 4.08
C GLY A 71 42.16 -3.51 4.16
N GLU A 72 42.95 -2.46 3.88
CA GLU A 72 44.40 -2.49 3.97
C GLU A 72 44.88 -2.73 5.41
N VAL A 73 44.32 -1.98 6.37
CA VAL A 73 44.64 -2.12 7.79
C VAL A 73 44.31 -3.52 8.29
N MET A 74 43.13 -4.03 7.94
CA MET A 74 42.68 -5.36 8.35
C MET A 74 43.54 -6.46 7.72
N GLY A 75 43.88 -6.33 6.44
CA GLY A 75 44.65 -7.33 5.70
C GLY A 75 46.11 -7.43 6.12
N LYS A 76 46.75 -6.30 6.47
CA LYS A 76 48.21 -6.27 6.72
C LYS A 76 48.59 -6.11 8.19
N TYR A 77 47.82 -5.37 8.98
CA TYR A 77 48.29 -4.87 10.28
C TYR A 77 47.38 -5.21 11.47
N HIS A 78 46.09 -5.45 11.24
CA HIS A 78 45.08 -5.56 12.30
C HIS A 78 44.16 -6.77 12.10
N PRO A 79 44.43 -7.92 12.75
CA PRO A 79 43.70 -9.17 12.53
C PRO A 79 42.34 -9.22 13.27
N HIS A 80 41.61 -8.11 13.30
CA HIS A 80 40.29 -7.99 13.93
C HIS A 80 39.31 -7.33 12.96
N GLY A 81 38.03 -7.35 13.30
CA GLY A 81 36.95 -6.90 12.41
C GLY A 81 37.11 -5.47 11.89
N ASP A 82 36.42 -5.18 10.80
CA ASP A 82 36.38 -3.90 10.09
C ASP A 82 35.72 -2.78 10.91
N ALA A 83 34.65 -3.10 11.66
CA ALA A 83 33.88 -2.14 12.46
C ALA A 83 34.71 -1.31 13.46
N PRO A 84 35.57 -1.88 14.32
CA PRO A 84 36.41 -1.09 15.23
C PRO A 84 37.46 -0.24 14.49
N ILE A 85 37.97 -0.71 13.35
CA ILE A 85 38.93 0.04 12.52
C ILE A 85 38.24 1.27 11.94
N TYR A 86 37.07 1.10 11.31
CA TYR A 86 36.30 2.19 10.73
C TYR A 86 35.87 3.20 11.80
N SER A 87 35.42 2.73 12.98
CA SER A 87 35.03 3.62 14.08
C SER A 87 36.20 4.47 14.59
N THR A 88 37.40 3.87 14.68
CA THR A 88 38.63 4.59 15.06
C THR A 88 39.03 5.60 13.99
N LEU A 89 38.93 5.22 12.70
CA LEU A 89 39.19 6.10 11.56
C LEU A 89 38.29 7.33 11.58
N VAL A 90 36.99 7.13 11.79
CA VAL A 90 36.00 8.21 11.90
C VAL A 90 36.29 9.11 13.11
N GLY A 91 36.63 8.54 14.27
CA GLY A 91 36.96 9.32 15.47
C GLY A 91 38.19 10.21 15.30
N MET A 92 39.20 9.76 14.53
CA MET A 92 40.39 10.56 14.20
C MET A 92 40.13 11.72 13.24
N ALA A 93 39.00 11.69 12.52
CA ALA A 93 38.60 12.73 11.58
C ALA A 93 37.62 13.76 12.18
N GLN A 94 37.22 13.59 13.44
CA GLN A 94 36.25 14.44 14.12
C GLN A 94 36.95 15.51 14.96
N ASP A 95 36.84 16.78 14.54
CA ASP A 95 37.36 17.98 15.21
C ASP A 95 36.81 18.23 16.62
N PHE A 96 35.58 17.78 16.90
CA PHE A 96 34.99 17.84 18.23
C PHE A 96 35.44 16.69 19.16
N SER A 97 35.95 15.58 18.60
CA SER A 97 36.43 14.43 19.40
C SER A 97 37.93 14.54 19.71
N MET A 98 38.70 15.18 18.84
CA MET A 98 40.14 15.36 18.99
C MET A 98 40.49 16.83 18.87
N ARG A 99 41.29 17.35 19.80
CA ARG A 99 41.77 18.74 19.74
C ARG A 99 42.51 19.04 18.43
N TYR A 100 43.25 18.05 17.93
CA TYR A 100 43.94 18.09 16.64
C TYR A 100 43.61 16.81 15.88
N PRO A 101 42.67 16.86 14.91
CA PRO A 101 42.37 15.72 14.05
C PRO A 101 43.61 15.20 13.33
N LEU A 102 43.78 13.88 13.31
CA LEU A 102 44.92 13.24 12.65
C LEU A 102 44.60 12.85 11.20
N ILE A 103 43.31 12.85 10.84
CA ILE A 103 42.81 12.46 9.52
C ILE A 103 41.89 13.54 9.00
N ASP A 104 42.08 13.93 7.75
CA ASP A 104 41.13 14.76 7.03
C ASP A 104 40.10 13.86 6.33
N GLY A 105 38.83 14.00 6.72
CA GLY A 105 37.74 13.15 6.28
C GLY A 105 36.77 13.89 5.37
N GLN A 106 36.47 13.31 4.21
CA GLN A 106 35.41 13.78 3.33
C GLN A 106 34.16 12.89 3.50
N GLY A 107 33.10 13.42 4.12
CA GLY A 107 31.89 12.65 4.41
C GLY A 107 30.83 13.43 5.19
N ASN A 108 29.72 12.77 5.55
CA ASN A 108 28.65 13.43 6.29
C ASN A 108 28.98 13.50 7.79
N PHE A 109 29.61 14.61 8.21
CA PHE A 109 29.95 14.87 9.61
C PHE A 109 28.97 15.82 10.32
N GLY A 110 28.14 16.55 9.57
CA GLY A 110 27.12 17.47 10.10
C GLY A 110 25.74 16.83 10.27
N CYS A 111 24.95 17.29 11.24
CA CYS A 111 23.68 16.66 11.61
C CYS A 111 22.58 17.69 11.87
N PHE A 112 21.33 17.26 11.70
CA PHE A 112 20.15 18.02 12.11
C PHE A 112 19.86 17.84 13.60
N THR A 113 19.05 18.73 14.17
CA THR A 113 18.52 18.53 15.53
C THR A 113 17.53 17.37 15.58
N GLY A 114 17.40 16.75 16.76
CA GLY A 114 16.55 15.56 16.95
C GLY A 114 15.06 15.79 16.64
N ASP A 115 14.57 17.02 16.81
CA ASP A 115 13.19 17.43 16.52
C ASP A 115 12.92 17.64 15.02
N THR A 116 13.95 17.65 14.16
CA THR A 116 13.79 17.78 12.71
C THR A 116 13.05 16.56 12.17
N LYS A 117 11.92 16.80 11.50
CA LYS A 117 11.06 15.77 10.90
C LYS A 117 11.45 15.49 9.46
N ILE A 118 11.35 14.22 9.08
CA ILE A 118 11.53 13.77 7.70
C ILE A 118 10.33 12.95 7.25
N LYS A 119 9.99 13.09 5.97
CA LYS A 119 8.93 12.33 5.31
C LYS A 119 9.43 10.94 4.93
N LEU A 120 8.68 9.92 5.35
CA LEU A 120 9.00 8.53 5.09
C LEU A 120 8.11 7.96 3.98
N LEU A 121 8.51 6.81 3.45
CA LEU A 121 7.74 6.13 2.41
C LEU A 121 6.48 5.44 2.93
N ASP A 122 6.34 5.19 4.23
CA ASP A 122 5.12 4.63 4.81
C ASP A 122 3.96 5.64 4.91
N GLY A 123 4.20 6.88 4.45
CA GLY A 123 3.25 7.99 4.50
C GLY A 123 3.29 8.79 5.80
N THR A 124 4.16 8.42 6.75
CA THR A 124 4.36 9.14 8.00
C THR A 124 5.48 10.17 7.91
N GLU A 125 5.48 11.11 8.84
CA GLU A 125 6.58 12.04 9.10
C GLU A 125 7.09 11.78 10.51
N LYS A 126 8.38 11.50 10.65
CA LYS A 126 9.02 11.18 11.93
C LYS A 126 10.21 12.09 12.20
N SER A 127 10.42 12.45 13.45
CA SER A 127 11.63 13.18 13.86
C SER A 127 12.86 12.27 13.91
N PHE A 128 14.07 12.83 13.81
CA PHE A 128 15.29 12.05 14.04
C PHE A 128 15.33 11.43 15.44
N GLU A 129 14.73 12.08 16.44
CA GLU A 129 14.59 11.53 17.79
C GLU A 129 13.70 10.27 17.79
N GLU A 130 12.55 10.30 17.12
CA GLU A 130 11.68 9.13 16.98
C GLU A 130 12.37 8.01 16.20
N LEU A 131 13.07 8.34 15.12
CA LEU A 131 13.84 7.38 14.34
C LEU A 131 14.99 6.77 15.15
N SER A 132 15.59 7.51 16.08
CA SER A 132 16.67 7.02 16.93
C SER A 132 16.20 6.02 17.99
N LYS A 133 14.90 5.98 18.28
CA LYS A 133 14.26 5.02 19.19
C LYS A 133 13.91 3.70 18.50
N LEU A 134 14.02 3.63 17.16
CA LEU A 134 13.79 2.40 16.42
C LEU A 134 14.86 1.35 16.75
N PRO A 135 14.50 0.05 16.81
CA PRO A 135 15.47 -1.03 16.92
C PRO A 135 16.55 -0.94 15.83
N PRO A 136 17.82 -1.30 16.11
CA PRO A 136 18.92 -1.19 15.14
C PRO A 136 18.68 -1.95 13.82
N GLU A 137 17.93 -3.04 13.89
CA GLU A 137 17.59 -3.90 12.74
C GLU A 137 16.43 -3.34 11.90
N GLU A 138 15.64 -2.43 12.47
CA GLU A 138 14.48 -1.87 11.79
C GLU A 138 14.92 -0.86 10.73
N LYS A 139 14.51 -1.13 9.49
CA LYS A 139 14.79 -0.26 8.36
C LYS A 139 13.66 0.75 8.19
N PHE A 140 14.03 1.99 7.94
CA PHE A 140 13.10 3.00 7.43
C PHE A 140 13.56 3.45 6.04
N TYR A 141 12.62 3.94 5.24
CA TYR A 141 12.90 4.34 3.86
C TYR A 141 12.68 5.83 3.72
N VAL A 142 13.65 6.49 3.09
CA VAL A 142 13.72 7.95 2.93
C VAL A 142 13.89 8.33 1.46
N TYR A 143 13.68 9.60 1.15
CA TYR A 143 14.04 10.17 -0.14
C TYR A 143 15.52 10.59 -0.09
N SER A 144 16.30 10.16 -1.06
CA SER A 144 17.72 10.46 -1.21
C SER A 144 17.99 10.96 -2.62
N VAL A 145 19.20 11.42 -2.88
CA VAL A 145 19.64 11.88 -4.20
C VAL A 145 20.74 10.96 -4.71
N ASP A 146 20.64 10.50 -5.95
CA ASP A 146 21.67 9.69 -6.59
C ASP A 146 22.83 10.54 -7.14
N LYS A 147 23.85 9.88 -7.68
CA LYS A 147 25.01 10.55 -8.29
C LYS A 147 24.68 11.47 -9.48
N ASN A 148 23.49 11.32 -10.06
CA ASN A 148 23.02 12.12 -11.19
C ASN A 148 22.12 13.27 -10.72
N GLY A 149 21.97 13.46 -9.40
CA GLY A 149 21.08 14.47 -8.86
C GLY A 149 19.60 14.06 -8.88
N ARG A 150 19.24 12.81 -9.20
CA ARG A 150 17.83 12.37 -9.21
C ARG A 150 17.38 11.93 -7.82
N ILE A 151 16.14 12.26 -7.46
CA ILE A 151 15.52 11.76 -6.24
C ILE A 151 15.23 10.27 -6.42
N VAL A 152 15.78 9.48 -5.50
CA VAL A 152 15.65 8.03 -5.41
C VAL A 152 15.27 7.65 -3.97
N ILE A 153 14.95 6.37 -3.77
CA ILE A 153 14.66 5.86 -2.44
C ILE A 153 15.95 5.37 -1.78
N GLY A 154 16.17 5.81 -0.54
CA GLY A 154 17.27 5.38 0.31
C GLY A 154 16.80 4.51 1.47
N GLU A 155 17.67 3.60 1.91
CA GLU A 155 17.51 2.85 3.16
C GLU A 155 18.19 3.61 4.30
N GLY A 156 17.41 3.99 5.33
CA GLY A 156 17.90 4.47 6.60
C GLY A 156 17.94 3.34 7.64
N LYS A 157 19.00 3.33 8.45
CA LYS A 157 19.18 2.40 9.58
C LYS A 157 19.86 3.11 10.74
N HIS A 158 19.54 2.69 11.96
CA HIS A 158 20.27 3.07 13.17
C HIS A 158 20.55 4.58 13.25
N ALA A 159 19.50 5.39 13.17
CA ALA A 159 19.59 6.81 13.46
C ALA A 159 20.11 6.97 14.90
N ARG A 160 21.10 7.84 15.10
CA ARG A 160 21.74 8.01 16.40
C ARG A 160 22.20 9.44 16.60
N ILE A 161 22.35 9.83 17.85
CA ILE A 161 22.92 11.11 18.22
C ILE A 161 24.40 11.12 17.82
N THR A 162 24.79 12.10 17.01
CA THR A 162 26.17 12.28 16.54
C THR A 162 26.96 13.24 17.42
N ARG A 163 26.31 14.29 17.94
CA ARG A 163 26.92 15.31 18.82
C ARG A 163 25.95 15.74 19.92
N ARG A 164 26.49 16.09 21.10
CA ARG A 164 25.73 16.72 22.21
C ARG A 164 26.25 18.13 22.41
N ASN A 165 25.37 19.08 22.72
CA ASN A 165 25.70 20.49 22.96
C ASN A 165 26.53 21.14 21.82
N ALA A 166 26.28 20.75 20.57
CA ALA A 166 26.95 21.36 19.42
C ALA A 166 26.40 22.78 19.18
N GLN A 167 27.25 23.66 18.65
CA GLN A 167 26.78 24.92 18.07
C GLN A 167 25.80 24.62 16.93
N LEU A 168 24.75 25.41 16.83
CA LEU A 168 23.70 25.25 15.82
C LEU A 168 23.56 26.51 14.97
N VAL A 169 23.22 26.30 13.70
CA VAL A 169 22.76 27.33 12.77
C VAL A 169 21.28 27.08 12.49
N GLU A 170 20.48 28.14 12.51
CA GLU A 170 19.08 28.12 12.10
C GLU A 170 18.96 28.68 10.67
N VAL A 171 18.57 27.81 9.74
CA VAL A 171 18.32 28.17 8.34
C VAL A 171 16.82 28.39 8.17
N THR A 172 16.43 29.58 7.71
CA THR A 172 15.03 29.90 7.38
C THR A 172 14.81 29.72 5.88
N LEU A 173 13.83 28.90 5.52
CA LEU A 173 13.44 28.62 4.14
C LEU A 173 12.50 29.70 3.60
N ASP A 174 12.29 29.70 2.28
CA ASP A 174 11.39 30.61 1.56
C ASP A 174 9.92 30.47 1.97
N ASN A 175 9.51 29.27 2.39
CA ASN A 175 8.18 28.98 2.94
C ASN A 175 8.01 29.40 4.43
N GLY A 176 9.06 29.96 5.05
CA GLY A 176 9.07 30.38 6.46
C GLY A 176 9.40 29.26 7.46
N GLU A 177 9.60 28.02 7.00
CA GLU A 177 10.06 26.92 7.87
C GLU A 177 11.50 27.15 8.32
N LYS A 178 11.81 26.65 9.52
CA LYS A 178 13.12 26.81 10.15
C LYS A 178 13.74 25.45 10.39
N ILE A 179 14.97 25.29 9.95
CA ILE A 179 15.74 24.06 10.11
C ILE A 179 16.98 24.35 10.95
N ARG A 180 17.19 23.56 12.00
CA ARG A 180 18.36 23.68 12.88
C ARG A 180 19.34 22.54 12.62
N CYS A 181 20.60 22.89 12.38
CA CYS A 181 21.65 21.94 12.06
C CYS A 181 23.01 22.43 12.56
N THR A 182 24.01 21.55 12.54
CA THR A 182 25.40 21.95 12.85
C THR A 182 25.96 22.85 11.73
N PRO A 183 26.88 23.78 12.03
CA PRO A 183 27.49 24.70 11.05
C PRO A 183 28.05 24.03 9.79
N ASP A 184 28.62 22.83 9.95
CA ASP A 184 29.24 21.99 8.91
C ASP A 184 28.23 21.13 8.13
N HIS A 185 26.93 21.20 8.45
CA HIS A 185 25.91 20.47 7.69
C HIS A 185 25.82 21.02 6.26
N ARG A 186 25.91 20.13 5.26
CA ARG A 186 25.92 20.53 3.85
C ARG A 186 24.53 20.44 3.23
N PHE A 187 24.04 21.57 2.74
CA PHE A 187 22.83 21.64 1.93
C PHE A 187 23.17 21.55 0.45
N MET A 188 22.36 20.80 -0.30
CA MET A 188 22.42 20.77 -1.75
C MET A 188 21.72 22.01 -2.31
N LEU A 189 22.39 22.74 -3.20
CA LEU A 189 21.84 23.86 -3.94
C LEU A 189 21.15 23.38 -5.23
N ARG A 190 20.33 24.22 -5.85
CA ARG A 190 19.62 23.90 -7.10
C ARG A 190 20.54 23.57 -8.29
N ASP A 191 21.75 24.11 -8.30
CA ASP A 191 22.77 23.82 -9.32
C ASP A 191 23.49 22.47 -9.08
N GLY A 192 23.13 21.75 -8.01
CA GLY A 192 23.70 20.46 -7.63
C GLY A 192 24.98 20.56 -6.79
N THR A 193 25.50 21.77 -6.54
CA THR A 193 26.62 21.98 -5.62
C THR A 193 26.15 21.87 -4.17
N TYR A 194 27.10 21.71 -3.26
CA TYR A 194 26.83 21.57 -1.83
C TYR A 194 27.55 22.65 -1.03
N LYS A 195 26.80 23.38 -0.22
CA LYS A 195 27.29 24.46 0.65
C LYS A 195 27.03 24.12 2.11
N GLU A 196 27.98 24.43 2.99
CA GLU A 196 27.79 24.29 4.44
C GLU A 196 26.79 25.32 4.97
N ALA A 197 26.07 24.95 6.02
CA ALA A 197 25.03 25.78 6.65
C ALA A 197 25.56 27.16 7.07
N GLN A 198 26.76 27.20 7.66
CA GLN A 198 27.42 28.45 8.07
C GLN A 198 27.82 29.37 6.91
N CYS A 199 27.93 28.83 5.70
CA CYS A 199 28.32 29.55 4.50
C CYS A 199 27.10 29.97 3.66
N LEU A 200 25.88 29.60 4.05
CA LEU A 200 24.66 29.99 3.36
C LEU A 200 24.42 31.50 3.51
N VAL A 201 24.05 32.15 2.40
CA VAL A 201 23.68 33.56 2.37
C VAL A 201 22.25 33.72 1.87
N PRO A 202 21.54 34.80 2.27
CA PRO A 202 20.22 35.09 1.72
C PRO A 202 20.24 35.13 0.19
N GLY A 203 19.37 34.35 -0.45
CA GLY A 203 19.33 34.17 -1.90
C GLY A 203 19.90 32.84 -2.41
N ASP A 204 20.64 32.10 -1.58
CA ASP A 204 21.05 30.73 -1.94
C ASP A 204 19.82 29.83 -2.11
N SER A 205 19.65 29.26 -3.30
CA SER A 205 18.49 28.41 -3.61
C SER A 205 18.78 26.95 -3.27
N LEU A 206 18.21 26.49 -2.16
CA LEU A 206 18.32 25.10 -1.70
C LEU A 206 17.46 24.15 -2.55
N MET A 207 17.90 22.90 -2.64
CA MET A 207 17.16 21.82 -3.30
C MET A 207 16.17 21.17 -2.33
N ALA A 208 14.97 21.75 -2.19
CA ALA A 208 13.88 21.14 -1.44
C ALA A 208 13.18 20.02 -2.23
N ALA A 209 12.64 19.02 -1.52
CA ALA A 209 11.79 17.99 -2.12
C ALA A 209 10.33 18.47 -2.16
N TYR A 210 9.75 18.56 -3.35
CA TYR A 210 8.35 18.97 -3.55
C TYR A 210 7.47 17.75 -3.79
N PHE A 211 6.35 17.67 -3.07
CA PHE A 211 5.40 16.56 -3.15
C PHE A 211 4.00 17.07 -3.51
N ASP A 212 3.28 16.30 -4.33
CA ASP A 212 1.86 16.52 -4.60
C ASP A 212 1.12 15.18 -4.77
N THR A 213 -0.18 15.25 -5.06
CA THR A 213 -0.98 14.09 -5.41
C THR A 213 -1.60 14.26 -6.79
N ALA A 214 -1.60 13.21 -7.59
CA ALA A 214 -2.28 13.20 -8.89
C ALA A 214 -2.74 11.79 -9.28
N PRO A 215 -3.79 11.67 -10.10
CA PRO A 215 -4.22 10.38 -10.59
C PRO A 215 -3.34 9.90 -11.75
N VAL A 216 -3.06 8.60 -11.78
CA VAL A 216 -2.29 7.97 -12.90
C VAL A 216 -3.07 8.09 -14.22
N ARG A 217 -4.40 8.03 -14.16
CA ARG A 217 -5.30 8.29 -15.29
C ARG A 217 -6.44 9.20 -14.85
N LYS A 218 -6.92 10.08 -15.72
CA LYS A 218 -8.04 10.98 -15.38
C LYS A 218 -9.23 10.18 -14.85
N GLY A 219 -9.73 10.54 -13.66
CA GLY A 219 -10.83 9.85 -12.98
C GLY A 219 -10.43 8.64 -12.13
N THR A 220 -9.14 8.31 -12.00
CA THR A 220 -8.66 7.31 -11.04
C THR A 220 -8.28 7.94 -9.70
N ASN A 221 -8.00 7.09 -8.72
CA ASN A 221 -7.44 7.52 -7.43
C ASN A 221 -6.11 8.25 -7.59
N GLU A 222 -5.86 9.19 -6.68
CA GLU A 222 -4.61 9.94 -6.63
C GLU A 222 -3.51 9.19 -5.88
N TYR A 223 -2.28 9.34 -6.39
CA TYR A 223 -1.06 8.78 -5.84
C TYR A 223 -0.07 9.90 -5.55
N LEU A 224 0.78 9.66 -4.55
CA LEU A 224 1.85 10.58 -4.18
C LEU A 224 2.89 10.65 -5.30
N ARG A 225 3.28 11.87 -5.66
CA ARG A 225 4.39 12.15 -6.57
C ARG A 225 5.42 13.05 -5.91
N VAL A 226 6.64 12.95 -6.40
CA VAL A 226 7.75 13.83 -6.03
C VAL A 226 8.26 14.51 -7.30
N ARG A 227 8.58 15.80 -7.19
CA ARG A 227 9.14 16.57 -8.29
C ARG A 227 10.64 16.31 -8.36
N GLN A 228 11.10 15.79 -9.48
CA GLN A 228 12.52 15.58 -9.76
C GLN A 228 13.21 16.93 -10.03
N PRO A 229 14.54 17.02 -9.86
CA PRO A 229 15.27 18.27 -10.13
C PRO A 229 15.24 18.74 -11.58
N ASP A 230 14.98 17.84 -12.54
CA ASP A 230 14.72 18.18 -13.95
C ASP A 230 13.33 18.84 -14.17
N GLY A 231 12.51 18.91 -13.13
CA GLY A 231 11.18 19.53 -13.12
C GLY A 231 10.04 18.53 -13.33
N GLU A 232 10.33 17.28 -13.71
CA GLU A 232 9.34 16.25 -13.98
C GLU A 232 8.73 15.69 -12.70
N TRP A 233 7.45 15.30 -12.76
CA TRP A 233 6.76 14.67 -11.63
C TRP A 233 6.79 13.15 -11.75
N GLU A 234 7.36 12.49 -10.76
CA GLU A 234 7.47 11.04 -10.72
C GLU A 234 6.66 10.44 -9.57
N PHE A 235 5.93 9.36 -9.85
CA PHE A 235 5.15 8.67 -8.83
C PHE A 235 6.05 7.92 -7.84
N VAL A 236 5.82 8.11 -6.54
CA VAL A 236 6.67 7.53 -5.50
C VAL A 236 6.62 6.00 -5.51
N HIS A 237 5.47 5.39 -5.80
CA HIS A 237 5.37 3.94 -5.94
C HIS A 237 6.14 3.38 -7.14
N HIS A 238 6.37 4.18 -8.20
CA HIS A 238 7.27 3.80 -9.30
C HIS A 238 8.73 3.89 -8.86
N LEU A 239 9.10 4.90 -8.06
CA LEU A 239 10.43 4.97 -7.46
C LEU A 239 10.70 3.75 -6.57
N ALA A 240 9.69 3.31 -5.80
CA ALA A 240 9.80 2.13 -4.92
C ALA A 240 9.96 0.83 -5.70
N ASP A 241 9.26 0.73 -6.83
CA ASP A 241 9.44 -0.37 -7.77
C ASP A 241 10.85 -0.37 -8.40
N LYS A 242 11.35 0.78 -8.85
CA LYS A 242 12.73 0.93 -9.35
C LYS A 242 13.77 0.56 -8.29
N PHE A 243 13.53 0.94 -7.03
CA PHE A 243 14.37 0.53 -5.91
C PHE A 243 14.40 -0.99 -5.76
N ASN A 244 13.23 -1.66 -5.81
CA ASN A 244 13.15 -3.11 -5.77
C ASN A 244 13.87 -3.76 -6.95
N GLU A 245 13.77 -3.20 -8.15
CA GLU A 245 14.45 -3.68 -9.35
C GLU A 245 15.97 -3.61 -9.21
N ILE A 246 16.51 -2.47 -8.76
CA ILE A 246 17.94 -2.28 -8.51
C ILE A 246 18.47 -3.27 -7.45
N LYS A 247 17.64 -3.60 -6.44
CA LYS A 247 17.98 -4.54 -5.37
C LYS A 247 17.76 -6.00 -5.76
N GLY A 248 17.24 -6.31 -6.95
CA GLY A 248 16.88 -7.66 -7.36
C GLY A 248 15.71 -8.26 -6.59
N LEU A 249 14.87 -7.41 -5.96
CA LEU A 249 13.69 -7.79 -5.20
C LEU A 249 12.39 -7.73 -6.03
N ALA A 250 12.42 -7.07 -7.19
CA ALA A 250 11.27 -6.98 -8.07
C ALA A 250 11.01 -8.30 -8.80
N ARG A 251 9.75 -8.71 -8.90
CA ARG A 251 9.32 -9.85 -9.71
C ARG A 251 9.51 -9.52 -11.20
N GLU A 252 10.22 -10.38 -11.91
CA GLU A 252 10.33 -10.27 -13.37
C GLU A 252 9.02 -10.70 -14.05
N ILE A 253 8.46 -9.83 -14.89
CA ILE A 253 7.24 -10.09 -15.65
C ILE A 253 7.53 -9.78 -17.12
N LYS A 254 7.26 -10.75 -17.99
CA LYS A 254 7.36 -10.56 -19.44
C LYS A 254 6.15 -9.74 -19.94
N GLY A 255 6.40 -8.53 -20.44
CA GLY A 255 5.37 -7.64 -20.99
C GLY A 255 4.90 -6.56 -20.02
N GLY A 256 3.73 -5.97 -20.28
CA GLY A 256 3.17 -4.90 -19.46
C GLY A 256 2.74 -5.36 -18.06
N PHE A 257 3.15 -4.60 -17.04
CA PHE A 257 2.81 -4.86 -15.63
C PHE A 257 2.17 -3.63 -14.96
N VAL A 258 1.59 -3.85 -13.79
CA VAL A 258 1.04 -2.81 -12.92
C VAL A 258 1.72 -2.91 -11.55
N CYS A 259 2.18 -1.78 -11.04
CA CYS A 259 2.64 -1.67 -9.65
C CYS A 259 1.43 -1.59 -8.72
N HIS A 260 1.35 -2.51 -7.76
CA HIS A 260 0.22 -2.60 -6.85
C HIS A 260 0.67 -2.55 -5.38
N HIS A 261 -0.06 -1.78 -4.57
CA HIS A 261 0.11 -1.72 -3.12
C HIS A 261 -0.55 -2.93 -2.45
N VAL A 262 0.25 -3.82 -1.85
CA VAL A 262 -0.24 -5.09 -1.26
C VAL A 262 -1.34 -4.85 -0.21
N ASN A 263 -1.18 -3.83 0.63
CA ASN A 263 -2.16 -3.46 1.66
C ASN A 263 -3.27 -2.52 1.17
N PHE A 264 -3.32 -2.19 -0.13
CA PHE A 264 -4.25 -1.23 -0.75
C PHE A 264 -4.16 0.21 -0.22
N ASN A 265 -3.20 0.52 0.64
CA ASN A 265 -2.88 1.88 1.05
C ASN A 265 -1.94 2.53 0.02
N ARG A 266 -2.50 3.43 -0.78
CA ARG A 266 -1.82 4.13 -1.89
C ARG A 266 -0.66 5.02 -1.44
N PHE A 267 -0.61 5.36 -0.16
CA PHE A 267 0.38 6.25 0.43
C PHE A 267 1.48 5.50 1.19
N ASP A 268 1.31 4.20 1.42
CA ASP A 268 2.36 3.34 1.94
C ASP A 268 3.23 2.82 0.78
N ASN A 269 4.22 3.60 0.41
CA ASN A 269 5.14 3.33 -0.70
C ASN A 269 6.39 2.56 -0.24
N ARG A 270 6.38 1.92 0.93
CA ARG A 270 7.51 1.08 1.34
C ARG A 270 7.79 0.03 0.27
N PRO A 271 9.06 -0.27 -0.07
CA PRO A 271 9.37 -1.22 -1.14
C PRO A 271 8.73 -2.60 -0.94
N ALA A 272 8.60 -3.07 0.30
CA ALA A 272 7.93 -4.32 0.64
C ALA A 272 6.41 -4.32 0.36
N ASN A 273 5.77 -3.15 0.28
CA ASN A 273 4.35 -3.01 -0.03
C ASN A 273 4.10 -2.87 -1.54
N ILE A 274 5.14 -2.77 -2.38
CA ILE A 274 5.00 -2.58 -3.83
C ILE A 274 5.35 -3.88 -4.55
N VAL A 275 4.40 -4.38 -5.33
CA VAL A 275 4.57 -5.59 -6.15
C VAL A 275 4.20 -5.36 -7.60
N ARG A 276 4.96 -5.97 -8.51
CA ARG A 276 4.62 -6.04 -9.93
C ARG A 276 3.60 -7.16 -10.15
N LEU A 277 2.50 -6.83 -10.81
CA LEU A 277 1.45 -7.78 -11.19
C LEU A 277 1.16 -7.70 -12.68
N THR A 278 0.77 -8.83 -13.27
CA THR A 278 0.11 -8.80 -14.58
C THR A 278 -1.27 -8.14 -14.44
N VAL A 279 -1.78 -7.58 -15.53
CA VAL A 279 -3.12 -6.96 -15.54
C VAL A 279 -4.21 -7.94 -15.08
N LYS A 280 -4.08 -9.22 -15.42
CA LYS A 280 -5.04 -10.27 -15.01
C LYS A 280 -4.99 -10.54 -13.52
N GLU A 281 -3.80 -10.64 -12.93
CA GLU A 281 -3.63 -10.82 -11.48
C GLU A 281 -4.16 -9.60 -10.71
N HIS A 282 -3.84 -8.39 -11.18
CA HIS A 282 -4.32 -7.14 -10.60
C HIS A 282 -5.85 -7.06 -10.55
N ILE A 283 -6.52 -7.37 -11.67
CA ILE A 283 -7.99 -7.40 -11.74
C ILE A 283 -8.58 -8.45 -10.79
N LYS A 284 -7.96 -9.64 -10.71
CA LYS A 284 -8.40 -10.71 -9.83
C LYS A 284 -8.33 -10.29 -8.36
N ILE A 285 -7.22 -9.69 -7.94
CA ILE A 285 -7.02 -9.21 -6.57
C ILE A 285 -8.07 -8.16 -6.19
N HIS A 286 -8.32 -7.18 -7.06
CA HIS A 286 -9.37 -6.19 -6.79
C HIS A 286 -10.77 -6.80 -6.79
N ALA A 287 -11.07 -7.78 -7.65
CA ALA A 287 -12.36 -8.47 -7.63
C ALA A 287 -12.58 -9.21 -6.30
N GLU A 288 -11.56 -9.90 -5.79
CA GLU A 288 -11.60 -10.59 -4.50
C GLU A 288 -11.72 -9.61 -3.32
N GLN A 289 -10.96 -8.50 -3.35
CA GLN A 289 -11.06 -7.45 -2.34
C GLN A 289 -12.46 -6.83 -2.32
N ILE A 290 -12.99 -6.48 -3.50
CA ILE A 290 -14.33 -5.91 -3.64
C ILE A 290 -15.36 -6.90 -3.10
N ALA A 291 -15.27 -8.18 -3.44
CA ALA A 291 -16.19 -9.20 -2.92
C ALA A 291 -16.22 -9.22 -1.38
N LYS A 292 -15.05 -9.18 -0.73
CA LYS A 292 -14.96 -9.09 0.74
C LYS A 292 -15.53 -7.78 1.29
N LEU A 293 -15.28 -6.65 0.63
CA LEU A 293 -15.84 -5.36 1.04
C LEU A 293 -17.36 -5.34 0.96
N TRP A 294 -17.96 -6.06 0.00
CA TRP A 294 -19.41 -6.19 -0.10
C TRP A 294 -20.04 -6.99 1.03
N ASP A 295 -19.28 -7.75 1.84
CA ASP A 295 -19.77 -8.41 3.04
C ASP A 295 -19.97 -7.43 4.21
N ASP A 296 -19.24 -6.30 4.23
CA ASP A 296 -19.38 -5.23 5.22
C ASP A 296 -20.64 -4.37 4.97
N GLU A 297 -21.47 -4.25 6.00
CA GLU A 297 -22.69 -3.44 5.95
C GLU A 297 -22.40 -1.94 5.78
N ASN A 298 -21.34 -1.43 6.40
CA ASN A 298 -20.97 -0.03 6.30
C ASN A 298 -20.54 0.32 4.87
N PHE A 299 -19.73 -0.54 4.24
CA PHE A 299 -19.37 -0.40 2.84
C PHE A 299 -20.61 -0.43 1.93
N ARG A 300 -21.49 -1.42 2.10
CA ARG A 300 -22.76 -1.50 1.32
C ARG A 300 -23.59 -0.23 1.43
N ARG A 301 -23.73 0.31 2.65
CA ARG A 301 -24.47 1.56 2.90
C ARG A 301 -23.81 2.76 2.23
N LYS A 302 -22.48 2.89 2.32
CA LYS A 302 -21.73 3.97 1.64
C LYS A 302 -21.89 3.88 0.13
N GLN A 303 -21.78 2.69 -0.46
CA GLN A 303 -22.01 2.50 -1.90
C GLN A 303 -23.43 2.88 -2.31
N LEU A 304 -24.45 2.45 -1.56
CA LEU A 304 -25.84 2.83 -1.82
C LEU A 304 -26.05 4.36 -1.79
N LEU A 305 -25.47 5.04 -0.79
CA LEU A 305 -25.55 6.50 -0.67
C LEU A 305 -24.83 7.19 -1.83
N GLY A 306 -23.66 6.70 -2.23
CA GLY A 306 -22.91 7.20 -3.39
C GLY A 306 -23.70 7.07 -4.68
N VAL A 307 -24.31 5.91 -4.93
CA VAL A 307 -25.16 5.68 -6.11
C VAL A 307 -26.38 6.62 -6.10
N LYS A 308 -27.04 6.79 -4.94
CA LYS A 308 -28.17 7.74 -4.81
C LYS A 308 -27.74 9.18 -5.11
N ARG A 309 -26.58 9.59 -4.60
CA ARG A 309 -26.01 10.93 -4.85
C ARG A 309 -25.72 11.12 -6.33
N TYR A 310 -25.05 10.16 -6.96
CA TYR A 310 -24.71 10.19 -8.38
C TYR A 310 -25.96 10.37 -9.26
N TYR A 311 -27.02 9.59 -9.04
CA TYR A 311 -28.27 9.76 -9.82
C TYR A 311 -29.03 11.05 -9.51
N LYS A 312 -28.86 11.62 -8.31
CA LYS A 312 -29.44 12.92 -7.98
C LYS A 312 -28.71 14.06 -8.71
N GLU A 313 -27.39 13.95 -8.83
CA GLU A 313 -26.53 14.92 -9.51
C GLU A 313 -26.56 14.77 -11.04
N ASN A 314 -26.92 13.58 -11.54
CA ASN A 314 -26.92 13.24 -12.98
C ASN A 314 -28.28 12.63 -13.39
N PRO A 315 -29.39 13.41 -13.35
CA PRO A 315 -30.74 12.91 -13.67
C PRO A 315 -30.88 12.43 -15.12
N GLU A 316 -30.12 13.00 -16.06
CA GLU A 316 -30.08 12.61 -17.47
C GLU A 316 -29.61 11.16 -17.66
N VAL A 317 -28.67 10.69 -16.83
CA VAL A 317 -28.19 9.30 -16.86
C VAL A 317 -29.29 8.31 -16.48
N LEU A 318 -30.23 8.72 -15.62
CA LEU A 318 -31.37 7.89 -15.24
C LEU A 318 -32.30 7.66 -16.43
N GLU A 319 -32.61 8.73 -17.19
CA GLU A 319 -33.47 8.65 -18.36
C GLU A 319 -32.78 7.94 -19.53
N GLU A 320 -31.47 8.16 -19.73
CA GLU A 320 -30.68 7.43 -20.72
C GLU A 320 -30.66 5.92 -20.42
N ARG A 321 -30.45 5.56 -19.15
CA ARG A 321 -30.49 4.16 -18.71
C ARG A 321 -31.88 3.55 -18.91
N ARG A 322 -32.94 4.31 -18.65
CA ARG A 322 -34.33 3.89 -18.89
C ARG A 322 -34.57 3.61 -20.37
N LYS A 323 -34.18 4.53 -21.27
CA LYS A 323 -34.29 4.36 -22.73
C LYS A 323 -33.53 3.12 -23.21
N ARG A 324 -32.27 2.97 -22.77
CA ARG A 324 -31.44 1.81 -23.09
C ARG A 324 -32.07 0.49 -22.65
N PHE A 325 -32.70 0.44 -21.47
CA PHE A 325 -33.42 -0.74 -21.01
C PHE A 325 -34.67 -1.03 -21.84
N ILE A 326 -35.39 0.00 -22.29
CA ILE A 326 -36.54 -0.17 -23.18
C ILE A 326 -36.06 -0.77 -24.51
N GLU A 327 -35.05 -0.16 -25.13
CA GLU A 327 -34.46 -0.61 -26.40
C GLU A 327 -33.97 -2.07 -26.33
N GLN A 328 -33.22 -2.42 -25.28
CA GLN A 328 -32.74 -3.80 -25.06
C GLN A 328 -33.89 -4.80 -24.87
N ASN A 329 -34.98 -4.40 -24.21
CA ASN A 329 -36.14 -5.28 -24.00
C ASN A 329 -37.04 -5.36 -25.23
N THR A 330 -37.00 -4.38 -26.14
CA THR A 330 -37.71 -4.44 -27.42
C THR A 330 -36.95 -5.22 -28.48
N ASP A 331 -35.61 -5.18 -28.46
CA ASP A 331 -34.76 -5.90 -29.41
C ASP A 331 -34.90 -7.43 -29.28
N GLU A 332 -35.30 -8.07 -30.38
CA GLU A 332 -35.49 -9.51 -30.46
C GLU A 332 -34.18 -10.30 -30.40
N ASN A 333 -33.10 -9.78 -30.99
CA ASN A 333 -31.79 -10.42 -30.96
C ASN A 333 -31.22 -10.43 -29.54
N PHE A 334 -31.27 -9.28 -28.86
CA PHE A 334 -30.83 -9.17 -27.47
C PHE A 334 -31.61 -10.13 -26.56
N ARG A 335 -32.94 -10.23 -26.72
CA ARG A 335 -33.78 -11.14 -25.94
C ARG A 335 -33.51 -12.60 -26.23
N ARG A 336 -33.34 -13.00 -27.48
CA ARG A 336 -33.03 -14.40 -27.84
C ARG A 336 -31.67 -14.82 -27.30
N ALA A 337 -30.67 -13.95 -27.39
CA ALA A 337 -29.32 -14.19 -26.86
C ALA A 337 -29.28 -14.23 -25.33
N ASN A 338 -29.94 -13.28 -24.65
CA ASN A 338 -29.87 -13.17 -23.18
C ASN A 338 -30.94 -13.96 -22.43
N GLY A 339 -32.10 -14.23 -23.02
CA GLY A 339 -33.22 -14.89 -22.35
C GLY A 339 -32.86 -16.28 -21.82
N ARG A 340 -32.17 -17.09 -22.63
CA ARG A 340 -31.67 -18.41 -22.20
C ARG A 340 -30.65 -18.28 -21.07
N ARG A 341 -29.69 -17.36 -21.19
CA ARG A 341 -28.64 -17.11 -20.19
C ARG A 341 -29.22 -16.67 -18.85
N ILE A 342 -30.16 -15.73 -18.86
CA ILE A 342 -30.84 -15.23 -17.66
C ILE A 342 -31.67 -16.33 -17.03
N SER A 343 -32.43 -17.09 -17.83
CA SER A 343 -33.26 -18.20 -17.32
C SER A 343 -32.43 -19.30 -16.63
N VAL A 344 -31.27 -19.65 -17.19
CA VAL A 344 -30.35 -20.62 -16.57
C VAL A 344 -29.82 -20.08 -15.24
N LYS A 345 -29.26 -18.87 -15.23
CA LYS A 345 -28.73 -18.25 -14.00
C LYS A 345 -29.79 -18.10 -12.91
N LEU A 346 -31.02 -17.75 -13.28
CA LEU A 346 -32.11 -17.59 -12.32
C LEU A 346 -32.53 -18.93 -11.72
N ARG A 347 -32.56 -20.01 -12.53
CA ARG A 347 -32.81 -21.37 -12.03
C ARG A 347 -31.71 -21.83 -11.09
N GLU A 348 -30.44 -21.62 -11.44
CA GLU A 348 -29.30 -21.93 -10.56
C GLU A 348 -29.35 -21.14 -9.25
N PHE A 349 -29.68 -19.85 -9.32
CA PHE A 349 -29.82 -19.01 -8.14
C PHE A 349 -30.88 -19.53 -7.17
N TYR A 350 -32.08 -19.86 -7.66
CA TYR A 350 -33.16 -20.38 -6.81
C TYR A 350 -32.91 -21.82 -6.36
N ALA A 351 -32.24 -22.66 -7.14
CA ALA A 351 -31.80 -23.99 -6.72
C ALA A 351 -30.81 -23.90 -5.54
N LYS A 352 -29.86 -22.94 -5.61
CA LYS A 352 -28.90 -22.68 -4.52
C LYS A 352 -29.53 -21.97 -3.32
N ASN A 353 -30.66 -21.27 -3.50
CA ASN A 353 -31.32 -20.49 -2.45
C ASN A 353 -32.83 -20.75 -2.38
N PRO A 354 -33.28 -21.92 -1.89
CA PRO A 354 -34.70 -22.30 -1.89
C PRO A 354 -35.60 -21.35 -1.09
N HIS A 355 -35.08 -20.74 -0.02
CA HIS A 355 -35.80 -19.82 0.85
C HIS A 355 -36.06 -18.45 0.21
N LYS A 356 -35.27 -18.02 -0.79
CA LYS A 356 -35.37 -16.69 -1.40
C LYS A 356 -36.72 -16.45 -2.06
N CYS A 357 -37.34 -17.48 -2.64
CA CYS A 357 -38.69 -17.37 -3.21
C CYS A 357 -39.73 -16.96 -2.16
N ARG A 358 -39.63 -17.54 -0.96
CA ARG A 358 -40.53 -17.24 0.17
C ARG A 358 -40.28 -15.83 0.70
N GLU A 359 -39.03 -15.47 0.93
CA GLU A 359 -38.60 -14.13 1.39
C GLU A 359 -39.09 -13.02 0.44
N ILE A 360 -38.91 -13.20 -0.87
CA ILE A 360 -39.39 -12.26 -1.89
C ILE A 360 -40.92 -12.15 -1.86
N SER A 361 -41.62 -13.28 -1.74
CA SER A 361 -43.09 -13.32 -1.68
C SER A 361 -43.63 -12.58 -0.45
N GLU A 362 -43.05 -12.83 0.74
CA GLU A 362 -43.42 -12.17 1.99
C GLU A 362 -43.15 -10.67 1.94
N ARG A 363 -41.97 -10.28 1.45
CA ARG A 363 -41.62 -8.87 1.23
C ARG A 363 -42.61 -8.19 0.28
N MET A 364 -42.96 -8.84 -0.82
CA MET A 364 -43.89 -8.28 -1.81
C MET A 364 -45.29 -8.13 -1.21
N LYS A 365 -45.78 -9.13 -0.46
CA LYS A 365 -47.04 -9.03 0.28
C LYS A 365 -47.04 -7.87 1.28
N SER A 366 -45.93 -7.67 2.00
CA SER A 366 -45.77 -6.56 2.94
C SER A 366 -45.83 -5.20 2.22
N LEU A 367 -45.07 -5.05 1.12
CA LEU A 367 -45.10 -3.82 0.31
C LEU A 367 -46.50 -3.54 -0.26
N TRP A 368 -47.23 -4.57 -0.72
CA TRP A 368 -48.60 -4.38 -1.22
C TRP A 368 -49.63 -4.07 -0.13
N ARG A 369 -49.30 -4.18 1.16
CA ARG A 369 -50.18 -3.70 2.24
C ARG A 369 -50.02 -2.19 2.50
N ASP A 370 -48.89 -1.60 2.10
CA ASP A 370 -48.63 -0.16 2.25
C ASP A 370 -49.44 0.66 1.20
N PRO A 371 -50.36 1.53 1.63
CA PRO A 371 -51.16 2.36 0.73
C PRO A 371 -50.31 3.23 -0.22
N ASN A 372 -49.19 3.79 0.27
CA ASN A 372 -48.30 4.63 -0.54
C ASN A 372 -47.62 3.82 -1.66
N TYR A 373 -47.20 2.60 -1.34
CA TYR A 373 -46.64 1.68 -2.32
C TYR A 373 -47.67 1.29 -3.37
N GLN A 374 -48.91 0.97 -2.96
CA GLN A 374 -50.00 0.65 -3.88
C GLN A 374 -50.29 1.79 -4.86
N GLU A 375 -50.37 3.02 -4.36
CA GLU A 375 -50.65 4.19 -5.20
C GLU A 375 -49.53 4.45 -6.20
N ARG A 376 -48.26 4.38 -5.74
CA ARG A 376 -47.10 4.50 -6.61
C ARG A 376 -47.10 3.43 -7.70
N MET A 377 -47.37 2.17 -7.34
CA MET A 377 -47.43 1.08 -8.32
C MET A 377 -48.61 1.24 -9.29
N LYS A 378 -49.78 1.69 -8.84
CA LYS A 378 -50.90 2.01 -9.74
C LYS A 378 -50.53 3.08 -10.77
N ARG A 379 -49.79 4.12 -10.36
CA ARG A 379 -49.28 5.16 -11.25
C ARG A 379 -48.29 4.61 -12.27
N VAL A 380 -47.34 3.77 -11.85
CA VAL A 380 -46.33 3.14 -12.72
C VAL A 380 -46.96 2.13 -13.69
N LEU A 381 -47.97 1.38 -13.23
CA LEU A 381 -48.65 0.37 -14.04
C LEU A 381 -49.60 1.00 -15.07
N ARG A 382 -50.15 2.20 -14.81
CA ARG A 382 -50.92 2.98 -15.79
C ARG A 382 -49.97 3.46 -16.90
N GLY A 383 -50.03 2.79 -18.05
CA GLY A 383 -49.25 3.13 -19.25
C GLY A 383 -48.23 2.07 -19.67
N LEU A 384 -48.05 1.00 -18.89
CA LEU A 384 -47.24 -0.14 -19.32
C LEU A 384 -48.00 -0.96 -20.37
N LYS A 385 -47.63 -0.80 -21.64
CA LYS A 385 -48.06 -1.71 -22.71
C LYS A 385 -47.35 -3.05 -22.52
N LYS A 386 -48.10 -4.12 -22.24
CA LYS A 386 -47.56 -5.48 -22.24
C LYS A 386 -47.20 -5.84 -23.68
N ARG A 387 -46.06 -6.52 -23.88
CA ARG A 387 -45.68 -7.06 -25.19
C ARG A 387 -46.76 -8.03 -25.66
N GLU A 388 -47.15 -7.90 -26.93
CA GLU A 388 -47.99 -8.91 -27.58
C GLU A 388 -47.20 -10.21 -27.76
N LEU A 389 -47.76 -11.30 -27.25
CA LEU A 389 -47.20 -12.64 -27.43
C LEU A 389 -47.44 -13.09 -28.87
N THR A 390 -46.43 -13.71 -29.48
CA THR A 390 -46.61 -14.39 -30.78
C THR A 390 -47.63 -15.54 -30.64
N PRO A 391 -48.27 -15.99 -31.73
CA PRO A 391 -49.22 -17.10 -31.69
C PRO A 391 -48.66 -18.36 -31.01
N GLU A 392 -47.42 -18.73 -31.32
CA GLU A 392 -46.71 -19.87 -30.70
C GLU A 392 -46.49 -19.66 -29.19
N GLU A 393 -46.11 -18.45 -28.77
CA GLU A 393 -45.95 -18.12 -27.36
C GLU A 393 -47.29 -18.15 -26.61
N LYS A 394 -48.38 -17.66 -27.24
CA LYS A 394 -49.74 -17.73 -26.68
C LYS A 394 -50.17 -19.17 -26.45
N GLU A 395 -49.94 -20.05 -27.43
CA GLU A 395 -50.28 -21.47 -27.33
C GLU A 395 -49.46 -22.15 -26.23
N ARG A 396 -48.14 -21.91 -26.20
CA ARG A 396 -47.25 -22.45 -25.17
C ARG A 396 -47.65 -22.00 -23.76
N VAL A 397 -47.96 -20.71 -23.60
CA VAL A 397 -48.42 -20.16 -22.32
C VAL A 397 -49.75 -20.79 -21.91
N SER A 398 -50.70 -20.91 -22.84
CA SER A 398 -52.00 -21.57 -22.60
C SER A 398 -51.81 -23.02 -22.12
N ARG A 399 -50.94 -23.79 -22.79
CA ARG A 399 -50.61 -25.17 -22.41
C ARG A 399 -50.03 -25.25 -21.00
N ILE A 400 -49.05 -24.40 -20.68
CA ILE A 400 -48.43 -24.34 -19.35
C ILE A 400 -49.46 -23.96 -18.27
N ILE A 401 -50.33 -23.00 -18.55
CA ILE A 401 -51.40 -22.57 -17.62
C ILE A 401 -52.36 -23.73 -17.37
N SER A 402 -52.82 -24.40 -18.43
CA SER A 402 -53.71 -25.56 -18.35
C SER A 402 -53.10 -26.71 -17.53
N GLU A 403 -51.86 -27.10 -17.82
CA GLU A 403 -51.15 -28.15 -17.08
C GLU A 403 -50.98 -27.79 -15.59
N LYS A 404 -50.55 -26.56 -15.29
CA LYS A 404 -50.41 -26.12 -13.90
C LYS A 404 -51.75 -26.03 -13.18
N SER A 405 -52.79 -25.60 -13.88
CA SER A 405 -54.14 -25.55 -13.32
C SER A 405 -54.62 -26.95 -12.97
N ARG A 406 -54.47 -27.93 -13.86
CA ARG A 406 -54.81 -29.35 -13.58
C ARG A 406 -54.06 -29.88 -12.35
N LYS A 407 -52.73 -29.72 -12.31
CA LYS A 407 -51.91 -30.14 -11.14
C LYS A 407 -52.35 -29.48 -9.83
N MET A 408 -52.76 -28.21 -9.90
CA MET A 408 -53.26 -27.48 -8.73
C MET A 408 -54.63 -27.96 -8.26
N TRP A 409 -55.51 -28.37 -9.18
CA TRP A 409 -56.83 -28.93 -8.86
C TRP A 409 -56.78 -30.41 -8.41
N GLU A 410 -55.75 -31.15 -8.82
CA GLU A 410 -55.44 -32.51 -8.34
C GLU A 410 -55.02 -32.52 -6.85
N ASP A 411 -54.34 -31.48 -6.37
CA ASP A 411 -53.98 -31.31 -4.96
C ASP A 411 -55.20 -30.91 -4.11
N GLU A 412 -55.67 -31.83 -3.27
CA GLU A 412 -56.83 -31.64 -2.39
C GLU A 412 -56.71 -30.39 -1.51
N ASN A 413 -55.56 -30.16 -0.90
CA ASN A 413 -55.36 -29.04 0.03
C ASN A 413 -55.46 -27.70 -0.72
N LYS A 414 -54.85 -27.62 -1.91
CA LYS A 414 -54.93 -26.42 -2.75
C LYS A 414 -56.33 -26.20 -3.29
N ARG A 415 -57.02 -27.27 -3.69
CA ARG A 415 -58.41 -27.21 -4.14
C ARG A 415 -59.33 -26.64 -3.05
N GLN A 416 -59.22 -27.12 -1.82
CA GLN A 416 -60.01 -26.60 -0.70
C GLN A 416 -59.68 -25.13 -0.40
N GLU A 417 -58.39 -24.74 -0.45
CA GLU A 417 -57.97 -23.35 -0.28
C GLU A 417 -58.62 -22.43 -1.33
N ILE A 418 -58.62 -22.86 -2.61
CA ILE A 418 -59.21 -22.11 -3.72
C ILE A 418 -60.73 -21.97 -3.53
N ILE A 419 -61.44 -23.06 -3.22
CA ILE A 419 -62.89 -23.04 -2.98
C ILE A 419 -63.22 -22.08 -1.82
N SER A 420 -62.45 -22.13 -0.74
CA SER A 420 -62.64 -21.22 0.41
C SER A 420 -62.42 -19.76 0.04
N ALA A 421 -61.45 -19.45 -0.84
CA ALA A 421 -61.16 -18.11 -1.30
C ALA A 421 -62.26 -17.60 -2.23
N ILE A 422 -62.75 -18.44 -3.14
CA ILE A 422 -63.88 -18.13 -4.03
C ILE A 422 -65.13 -17.83 -3.21
N ARG A 423 -65.48 -18.68 -2.22
CA ARG A 423 -66.63 -18.44 -1.33
C ARG A 423 -66.50 -17.11 -0.58
N ARG A 424 -65.34 -16.81 0.01
CA ARG A 424 -65.07 -15.52 0.67
C ARG A 424 -65.22 -14.33 -0.28
N SER A 425 -64.73 -14.47 -1.51
CA SER A 425 -64.82 -13.45 -2.55
C SER A 425 -66.27 -13.21 -3.00
N MET A 426 -67.05 -14.28 -3.18
CA MET A 426 -68.46 -14.22 -3.57
C MET A 426 -69.38 -13.67 -2.48
N ASN A 427 -68.98 -13.74 -1.21
CA ASN A 427 -69.70 -13.08 -0.12
C ASN A 427 -69.53 -11.55 -0.12
N ASN A 428 -68.58 -11.00 -0.88
CA ASN A 428 -68.39 -9.56 -1.02
C ASN A 428 -69.30 -9.01 -2.13
N GLU A 429 -70.23 -8.13 -1.76
CA GLU A 429 -71.23 -7.54 -2.66
C GLU A 429 -70.62 -6.70 -3.80
N SER A 430 -69.53 -5.97 -3.53
CA SER A 430 -68.80 -5.23 -4.57
C SER A 430 -68.17 -6.14 -5.62
N VAL A 431 -67.69 -7.31 -5.21
CA VAL A 431 -67.11 -8.29 -6.13
C VAL A 431 -68.19 -8.95 -6.98
N ARG A 432 -69.34 -9.30 -6.39
CA ARG A 432 -70.51 -9.83 -7.13
C ARG A 432 -71.02 -8.84 -8.16
N ALA A 433 -71.14 -7.55 -7.81
CA ALA A 433 -71.55 -6.50 -8.74
C ALA A 433 -70.59 -6.39 -9.95
N LYS A 434 -69.27 -6.38 -9.70
CA LYS A 434 -68.27 -6.35 -10.78
C LYS A 434 -68.29 -7.59 -11.68
N LEU A 435 -68.49 -8.77 -11.11
CA LEU A 435 -68.61 -10.01 -11.89
C LEU A 435 -69.88 -10.01 -12.76
N SER A 436 -70.99 -9.51 -12.23
CA SER A 436 -72.23 -9.33 -13.00
C SER A 436 -72.06 -8.34 -14.14
N GLU A 437 -71.40 -7.19 -13.88
CA GLU A 437 -71.13 -6.18 -14.91
C GLU A 437 -70.20 -6.72 -16.02
N ASN A 438 -69.11 -7.41 -15.65
CA ASN A 438 -68.22 -8.03 -16.62
C ASN A 438 -68.90 -9.16 -17.41
N SER A 439 -69.75 -9.96 -16.76
CA SER A 439 -70.53 -10.98 -17.45
C SER A 439 -71.48 -10.33 -18.46
N LYS A 440 -72.17 -9.24 -18.11
CA LYS A 440 -73.02 -8.51 -19.07
C LYS A 440 -72.22 -8.01 -20.26
N LYS A 441 -71.05 -7.41 -20.05
CA LYS A 441 -70.15 -6.97 -21.14
C LYS A 441 -69.68 -8.11 -22.05
N LEU A 442 -69.38 -9.28 -21.50
CA LEU A 442 -69.00 -10.49 -22.27
C LEU A 442 -70.16 -11.13 -23.03
N TRP A 443 -71.40 -10.79 -22.69
CA TRP A 443 -72.60 -11.22 -23.44
C TRP A 443 -73.01 -10.18 -24.50
N GLU A 444 -72.56 -8.93 -24.37
CA GLU A 444 -72.77 -7.83 -25.33
C GLU A 444 -71.70 -7.80 -26.44
N ASP A 445 -70.53 -8.41 -26.21
CA ASP A 445 -69.42 -8.65 -27.15
C ASP A 445 -69.50 -10.09 -27.69
#